data_AF-A0A5J5CGC3-F1
#
_entry.id   AF-A0A5J5CGC3-F1
#
_cell.length_a   1.000
_cell.length_b   1.000
_cell.length_c   1.000
_cell.angle_alpha   90.00
_cell.angle_beta   90.00
_cell.angle_gamma   90.00
#
_symmetry.space_group_name_H-M   'P 1'
#
loop_
_entity.id
_entity.type
_entity.pdbx_description
1 polymer ?
#
loop_
_entity_poly.entity_id
_entity_poly.type
_entity_poly.pdbx_seq_one_letter_code
_entity_poly.pdbx_strand_id
1 'polypeptide(L)'
;MVTATMLLSVFLLSSALADCSKESALFITAPKNMEALSGSCLLIPCNFSAIPDQDFNSTRTTFGVWIKHDIHFSDQTNNVIFNSSRVYNSYPMNITGDLSQKSCTTLFSRLSTNYTETYYFRIENRPFLATAVCDPQRIIVKDPPNNITENTDQTFTTKIQKTITLSDTHDGLTISCSATYPVNEGRGVKTAEERKTLSVSYAPKNTSVSISPSGLVSAAPVEPSPPPASAGSRTAKMEPSV
;
A
#
# COMPACT_ATOMS: atom_id res chain seq x y z
N MET A 1 26.94 49.52 -12.55
CA MET A 1 27.13 49.00 -11.18
C MET A 1 26.17 47.83 -11.02
N VAL A 2 26.70 46.61 -10.97
CA VAL A 2 25.90 45.37 -10.97
C VAL A 2 25.59 45.01 -9.53
N THR A 3 24.31 45.03 -9.17
CA THR A 3 23.81 44.45 -7.92
C THR A 3 23.26 43.07 -8.25
N ALA A 4 24.03 42.03 -7.95
CA ALA A 4 23.56 40.65 -7.98
C ALA A 4 22.99 40.31 -6.60
N THR A 5 21.68 40.24 -6.49
CA THR A 5 20.99 39.79 -5.28
C THR A 5 20.90 38.26 -5.33
N MET A 6 21.75 37.57 -4.57
CA MET A 6 21.62 36.13 -4.32
C MET A 6 20.44 35.89 -3.38
N LEU A 7 19.31 35.43 -3.90
CA LEU A 7 18.20 34.93 -3.09
C LEU A 7 18.51 33.50 -2.65
N LEU A 8 18.78 33.33 -1.36
CA LEU A 8 19.00 32.05 -0.70
C LEU A 8 17.73 31.20 -0.82
N SER A 9 17.68 30.32 -1.82
CA SER A 9 16.57 29.40 -2.03
C SER A 9 16.76 28.20 -1.09
N VAL A 10 16.09 28.24 0.07
CA VAL A 10 16.00 27.07 0.95
C VAL A 10 15.06 26.08 0.27
N PHE A 11 15.64 25.07 -0.38
CA PHE A 11 14.89 23.90 -0.80
C PHE A 11 14.51 23.12 0.47
N LEU A 12 13.27 23.31 0.94
CA LEU A 12 12.64 22.32 1.78
C LEU A 12 12.32 21.11 0.88
N LEU A 13 13.32 20.26 0.68
CA LEU A 13 13.04 18.86 0.41
C LEU A 13 12.24 18.40 1.63
N SER A 14 10.92 18.35 1.52
CA SER A 14 10.08 17.61 2.45
C SER A 14 10.40 16.13 2.28
N SER A 15 11.59 15.71 2.69
CA SER A 15 11.85 14.35 3.09
C SER A 15 11.02 14.16 4.35
N ALA A 16 9.81 13.65 4.19
CA ALA A 16 9.13 12.93 5.25
C ALA A 16 9.90 11.62 5.53
N LEU A 17 11.18 11.73 5.89
CA LEU A 17 11.78 10.76 6.79
C LEU A 17 11.10 11.05 8.11
N ALA A 18 10.09 10.23 8.44
CA ALA A 18 9.67 10.15 9.82
C ALA A 18 10.95 9.86 10.62
N ASP A 19 11.32 10.77 11.51
CA ASP A 19 12.51 10.70 12.36
C ASP A 19 12.42 9.41 13.19
N CYS A 20 12.99 8.33 12.64
CA CYS A 20 13.02 7.05 13.31
C CYS A 20 14.13 7.13 14.35
N SER A 21 13.75 7.24 15.61
CA SER A 21 14.69 7.36 16.74
C SER A 21 15.48 6.09 17.03
N LYS A 22 15.30 5.02 16.25
CA LYS A 22 15.96 3.73 16.41
C LYS A 22 16.91 3.49 15.24
N GLU A 23 18.10 3.00 15.55
CA GLU A 23 19.06 2.55 14.55
C GLU A 23 18.52 1.30 13.84
N SER A 24 18.28 1.40 12.53
CA SER A 24 17.73 0.31 11.71
C SER A 24 18.70 0.00 10.58
N ALA A 25 19.20 -1.23 10.51
CA ALA A 25 20.09 -1.69 9.43
C ALA A 25 19.31 -2.21 8.20
N LEU A 26 17.99 -2.36 8.33
CA LEU A 26 17.07 -2.79 7.28
C LEU A 26 15.96 -1.75 7.12
N PHE A 27 15.61 -1.46 5.88
CA PHE A 27 14.48 -0.60 5.52
C PHE A 27 13.61 -1.30 4.50
N ILE A 28 12.30 -1.10 4.58
CA ILE A 28 11.35 -1.63 3.59
C ILE A 28 10.55 -0.50 2.95
N THR A 29 10.36 -0.60 1.64
CA THR A 29 9.40 0.20 0.88
C THR A 29 8.13 -0.62 0.74
N ALA A 30 7.14 -0.31 1.56
CA ALA A 30 5.82 -0.96 1.57
C ALA A 30 4.72 0.05 1.98
N PRO A 31 3.42 -0.23 1.69
CA PRO A 31 2.34 0.70 2.03
C PRO A 31 2.06 0.77 3.54
N LYS A 32 2.53 1.80 4.26
CA LYS A 32 2.45 1.90 5.75
C LYS A 32 1.13 1.47 6.42
N ASN A 33 -0.01 1.75 5.81
CA ASN A 33 -1.33 1.34 6.32
C ASN A 33 -2.10 0.59 5.22
N MET A 34 -2.63 -0.58 5.57
CA MET A 34 -3.47 -1.38 4.69
C MET A 34 -4.76 -1.77 5.40
N GLU A 35 -5.85 -1.88 4.64
CA GLU A 35 -7.13 -2.33 5.16
C GLU A 35 -7.68 -3.46 4.30
N ALA A 36 -8.07 -4.56 4.94
CA ALA A 36 -8.59 -5.76 4.28
C ALA A 36 -9.84 -6.27 4.98
N LEU A 37 -10.52 -7.25 4.37
CA LEU A 37 -11.74 -7.84 4.90
C LEU A 37 -11.46 -9.22 5.47
N SER A 38 -12.17 -9.57 6.53
CA SER A 38 -12.16 -10.92 7.10
C SER A 38 -12.54 -11.95 6.03
N GLY A 39 -11.81 -13.06 5.96
CA GLY A 39 -11.93 -14.09 4.94
C GLY A 39 -11.18 -13.82 3.63
N SER A 40 -10.73 -12.60 3.36
CA SER A 40 -10.02 -12.26 2.11
C SER A 40 -8.52 -12.56 2.19
N CYS A 41 -7.80 -12.37 1.08
CA CYS A 41 -6.35 -12.27 1.07
C CYS A 41 -5.90 -10.81 0.92
N LEU A 42 -4.66 -10.52 1.30
CA LEU A 42 -3.99 -9.23 1.11
C LEU A 42 -2.59 -9.47 0.55
N LEU A 43 -2.26 -8.79 -0.55
CA LEU A 43 -0.91 -8.74 -1.09
C LEU A 43 -0.20 -7.52 -0.52
N ILE A 44 0.93 -7.74 0.13
CA ILE A 44 1.80 -6.71 0.68
C ILE A 44 2.96 -6.51 -0.31
N PRO A 45 2.86 -5.54 -1.25
CA PRO A 45 3.98 -5.21 -2.12
C PRO A 45 5.11 -4.63 -1.28
N CYS A 46 6.31 -5.19 -1.43
CA CYS A 46 7.44 -4.82 -0.58
C CYS A 46 8.76 -5.04 -1.31
N ASN A 47 9.64 -4.06 -1.22
CA ASN A 47 11.06 -4.20 -1.51
C ASN A 47 11.86 -3.75 -0.28
N PHE A 48 13.08 -4.27 -0.12
CA PHE A 48 13.92 -3.90 1.01
C PHE A 48 15.29 -3.39 0.59
N SER A 49 15.89 -2.59 1.47
CA SER A 49 17.27 -2.16 1.38
C SER A 49 17.96 -2.39 2.72
N ALA A 50 19.19 -2.87 2.66
CA ALA A 50 20.07 -3.01 3.82
C ALA A 50 21.16 -1.95 3.75
N ILE A 51 21.63 -1.47 4.90
CA ILE A 51 22.79 -0.58 4.94
C ILE A 51 24.01 -1.34 4.38
N PRO A 52 24.79 -0.73 3.45
CA PRO A 52 25.85 -1.43 2.70
C PRO A 52 26.92 -2.09 3.57
N ASP A 53 27.20 -1.54 4.76
CA ASP A 53 28.26 -2.01 5.66
C ASP A 53 27.89 -3.27 6.46
N GLN A 54 26.73 -3.89 6.18
CA GLN A 54 26.17 -4.98 6.99
C GLN A 54 26.04 -6.33 6.26
N ASP A 55 26.90 -6.66 5.30
CA ASP A 55 27.10 -8.04 4.81
C ASP A 55 25.91 -8.76 4.13
N PHE A 56 24.83 -8.06 3.74
CA PHE A 56 23.77 -8.71 2.96
C PHE A 56 24.35 -9.26 1.65
N ASN A 57 24.12 -10.55 1.41
CA ASN A 57 24.60 -11.25 0.23
C ASN A 57 23.44 -12.03 -0.41
N SER A 58 23.08 -11.62 -1.64
CA SER A 58 21.99 -12.22 -2.41
C SER A 58 22.23 -13.67 -2.80
N THR A 59 23.48 -14.15 -2.79
CA THR A 59 23.81 -15.55 -3.10
C THR A 59 23.62 -16.47 -1.90
N ARG A 60 23.53 -15.91 -0.68
CA ARG A 60 23.29 -16.69 0.53
C ARG A 60 21.81 -16.97 0.70
N THR A 61 21.53 -18.09 1.37
CA THR A 61 20.18 -18.41 1.81
C THR A 61 19.65 -17.27 2.67
N THR A 62 18.49 -16.77 2.29
CA THR A 62 17.83 -15.63 2.91
C THR A 62 16.46 -16.06 3.35
N PHE A 63 16.15 -15.83 4.63
CA PHE A 63 14.80 -16.03 5.15
C PHE A 63 14.18 -14.69 5.51
N GLY A 64 12.96 -14.47 5.03
CA GLY A 64 12.10 -13.39 5.51
C GLY A 64 11.23 -13.86 6.67
N VAL A 65 11.02 -12.96 7.62
CA VAL A 65 10.27 -13.18 8.85
C VAL A 65 9.30 -12.02 9.06
N TRP A 66 8.07 -12.33 9.45
CA TRP A 66 7.11 -11.33 9.94
C TRP A 66 6.94 -11.48 11.45
N ILE A 67 7.06 -10.35 12.13
CA ILE A 67 6.94 -10.23 13.57
C ILE A 67 5.78 -9.28 13.86
N LYS A 68 4.97 -9.57 14.87
CA LYS A 68 3.88 -8.68 15.32
C LYS A 68 4.17 -8.09 16.68
N HIS A 69 3.48 -6.99 16.99
CA HIS A 69 3.42 -6.35 18.31
C HIS A 69 4.74 -5.72 18.78
N ASP A 70 5.79 -6.53 18.99
CA ASP A 70 7.10 -6.11 19.46
C ASP A 70 8.18 -6.48 18.42
N ILE A 71 9.14 -5.58 18.24
CA ILE A 71 10.26 -5.69 17.30
C ILE A 71 11.29 -6.76 17.70
N HIS A 72 11.33 -7.15 18.98
CA HIS A 72 12.29 -8.11 19.50
C HIS A 72 12.01 -9.50 18.93
N PHE A 73 13.01 -10.04 18.23
CA PHE A 73 12.98 -11.41 17.75
C PHE A 73 13.20 -12.36 18.93
N SER A 74 12.11 -12.92 19.45
CA SER A 74 12.11 -13.98 20.45
C SER A 74 11.04 -14.99 20.09
N ASP A 75 11.43 -16.26 20.03
CA ASP A 75 10.49 -17.37 19.83
C ASP A 75 9.61 -17.63 21.06
N GLN A 76 9.96 -17.06 22.22
CA GLN A 76 9.24 -17.27 23.47
C GLN A 76 8.05 -16.32 23.65
N THR A 77 8.01 -15.21 22.92
CA THR A 77 7.00 -14.15 23.09
C THR A 77 5.80 -14.31 22.15
N ASN A 78 5.76 -15.37 21.32
CA ASN A 78 4.75 -15.56 20.27
C ASN A 78 4.63 -14.38 19.27
N ASN A 79 5.68 -13.55 19.16
CA ASN A 79 5.72 -12.40 18.26
C ASN A 79 6.02 -12.81 16.81
N VAL A 80 6.82 -13.87 16.63
CA VAL A 80 7.17 -14.41 15.31
C VAL A 80 5.98 -15.19 14.76
N ILE A 81 5.24 -14.58 13.84
CA ILE A 81 4.02 -15.17 13.28
C ILE A 81 4.25 -15.93 11.98
N PHE A 82 5.32 -15.57 11.27
CA PHE A 82 5.74 -16.21 10.03
C PHE A 82 7.24 -16.17 9.90
N ASN A 83 7.84 -17.29 9.54
CA ASN A 83 9.24 -17.43 9.18
C ASN A 83 9.35 -18.40 8.01
N SER A 84 9.92 -17.93 6.90
CA SER A 84 10.07 -18.72 5.66
C SER A 84 10.99 -19.94 5.79
N SER A 85 11.81 -20.03 6.83
CA SER A 85 12.57 -21.26 7.15
C SER A 85 11.72 -22.37 7.77
N ARG A 86 10.52 -22.05 8.27
CA ARG A 86 9.65 -22.98 8.99
C ARG A 86 8.60 -23.58 8.05
N VAL A 87 8.28 -24.84 8.29
CA VAL A 87 7.18 -25.54 7.62
C VAL A 87 5.82 -25.07 8.16
N TYR A 88 5.74 -24.87 9.48
CA TYR A 88 4.51 -24.46 10.16
C TYR A 88 4.66 -23.07 10.73
N ASN A 89 3.70 -22.21 10.42
CA ASN A 89 3.63 -20.83 10.88
C ASN A 89 2.24 -20.58 11.47
N SER A 90 2.19 -19.71 12.48
CA SER A 90 0.93 -19.38 13.17
C SER A 90 -0.03 -18.64 12.24
N TYR A 91 0.51 -17.88 11.29
CA TYR A 91 -0.25 -17.05 10.37
C TYR A 91 -0.08 -17.55 8.93
N PRO A 92 -1.16 -17.58 8.12
CA PRO A 92 -1.17 -18.06 6.73
C PRO A 92 -0.55 -17.04 5.75
N MET A 93 0.68 -16.62 6.02
CA MET A 93 1.48 -15.77 5.16
C MET A 93 2.36 -16.61 4.23
N ASN A 94 2.74 -16.03 3.09
CA ASN A 94 3.74 -16.59 2.19
C ASN A 94 4.51 -15.47 1.48
N ILE A 95 5.83 -15.53 1.48
CA ILE A 95 6.65 -14.60 0.70
C ILE A 95 6.64 -15.08 -0.75
N THR A 96 6.11 -14.25 -1.64
CA THR A 96 6.00 -14.53 -3.09
C THR A 96 7.07 -13.78 -3.89
N GLY A 97 7.65 -12.73 -3.32
CA GLY A 97 8.80 -12.03 -3.90
C GLY A 97 10.10 -12.81 -3.75
N ASP A 98 11.05 -12.54 -4.65
CA ASP A 98 12.40 -13.09 -4.58
C ASP A 98 13.28 -12.24 -3.65
N LEU A 99 13.62 -12.80 -2.49
CA LEU A 99 14.46 -12.15 -1.49
C LEU A 99 15.90 -11.91 -1.97
N SER A 100 16.42 -12.73 -2.91
CA SER A 100 17.74 -12.51 -3.51
C SER A 100 17.77 -11.26 -4.40
N GLN A 101 16.60 -10.90 -4.97
CA GLN A 101 16.36 -9.68 -5.73
C GLN A 101 15.81 -8.54 -4.85
N LYS A 102 15.90 -8.69 -3.52
CA LYS A 102 15.42 -7.73 -2.53
C LYS A 102 13.90 -7.46 -2.56
N SER A 103 13.12 -8.39 -3.11
CA SER A 103 11.67 -8.32 -3.07
C SER A 103 11.12 -9.10 -1.88
N CYS A 104 10.45 -8.40 -0.96
CA CYS A 104 9.80 -8.96 0.23
C CYS A 104 8.28 -9.11 0.05
N THR A 105 7.79 -9.07 -1.19
CA THR A 105 6.36 -9.14 -1.50
C THR A 105 5.73 -10.36 -0.86
N THR A 106 4.71 -10.15 -0.03
CA THR A 106 4.11 -11.19 0.81
C THR A 106 2.61 -11.31 0.54
N LEU A 107 2.12 -12.52 0.35
CA LEU A 107 0.69 -12.85 0.34
C LEU A 107 0.25 -13.25 1.74
N PHE A 108 -0.73 -12.55 2.29
CA PHE A 108 -1.38 -12.89 3.55
C PHE A 108 -2.79 -13.41 3.26
N SER A 109 -2.98 -14.72 3.38
CA SER A 109 -4.22 -15.40 2.99
C SER A 109 -5.21 -15.49 4.15
N ARG A 110 -6.51 -15.66 3.87
CA ARG A 110 -7.56 -15.96 4.87
C ARG A 110 -7.45 -15.07 6.11
N LEU A 111 -7.43 -13.76 5.89
CA LEU A 111 -7.36 -12.78 6.94
C LEU A 111 -8.50 -12.97 7.94
N SER A 112 -8.23 -12.66 9.20
CA SER A 112 -9.20 -12.69 10.27
C SER A 112 -9.09 -11.38 11.05
N THR A 113 -10.18 -10.94 11.69
CA THR A 113 -10.20 -9.67 12.44
C THR A 113 -9.18 -9.63 13.57
N ASN A 114 -8.85 -10.79 14.16
CA ASN A 114 -7.78 -10.96 15.14
C ASN A 114 -6.35 -10.76 14.58
N TYR A 115 -6.21 -10.60 13.26
CA TYR A 115 -4.95 -10.24 12.61
C TYR A 115 -4.80 -8.71 12.41
N THR A 116 -5.69 -7.90 12.99
CA THR A 116 -5.50 -6.44 13.05
C THR A 116 -4.34 -6.11 13.98
N GLU A 117 -3.21 -5.67 13.44
CA GLU A 117 -2.00 -5.39 14.22
C GLU A 117 -0.99 -4.56 13.40
N THR A 118 0.09 -4.17 14.06
CA THR A 118 1.31 -3.63 13.46
C THR A 118 2.37 -4.72 13.32
N TYR A 119 2.90 -4.86 12.11
CA TYR A 119 3.85 -5.88 11.72
C TYR A 119 5.19 -5.29 11.33
N TYR A 120 6.25 -6.04 11.59
CA TYR A 120 7.63 -5.68 11.25
C TYR A 120 8.24 -6.80 10.41
N PHE A 121 8.93 -6.40 9.35
CA PHE A 121 9.65 -7.34 8.50
C PHE A 121 11.09 -7.50 8.99
N ARG A 122 11.60 -8.73 8.93
CA ARG A 122 12.97 -9.07 9.31
C ARG A 122 13.60 -9.96 8.25
N ILE A 123 14.90 -9.76 8.05
CA ILE A 123 15.76 -10.60 7.20
C ILE A 123 16.74 -11.38 8.07
N GLU A 124 16.83 -12.68 7.81
CA GLU A 124 17.88 -13.57 8.27
C GLU A 124 18.74 -13.99 7.07
N ASN A 125 19.90 -13.35 6.89
CA ASN A 125 20.88 -13.60 5.82
C ASN A 125 22.29 -13.62 6.43
N ARG A 126 22.62 -14.65 7.22
CA ARG A 126 23.82 -14.64 8.09
C ARG A 126 25.11 -14.22 7.35
N PRO A 127 25.93 -13.32 7.94
CA PRO A 127 25.81 -12.77 9.30
C PRO A 127 24.82 -11.60 9.43
N PHE A 128 24.24 -11.12 8.32
CA PHE A 128 23.27 -10.03 8.32
C PHE A 128 21.93 -10.45 8.91
N LEU A 129 21.58 -9.87 10.06
CA LEU A 129 20.34 -10.15 10.77
C LEU A 129 19.70 -8.83 11.21
N ALA A 130 18.62 -8.40 10.57
CA ALA A 130 18.06 -7.08 10.83
C ALA A 130 16.53 -7.05 10.70
N THR A 131 15.90 -6.24 11.55
CA THR A 131 14.46 -5.96 11.54
C THR A 131 14.25 -4.53 11.04
N ALA A 132 13.29 -4.33 10.13
CA ALA A 132 12.92 -3.01 9.63
C ALA A 132 12.01 -2.29 10.64
N VAL A 133 12.63 -1.77 11.70
CA VAL A 133 11.91 -1.20 12.84
C VAL A 133 11.26 0.14 12.48
N CYS A 134 11.87 0.88 11.56
CA CYS A 134 11.42 2.20 11.14
C CYS A 134 10.26 2.16 10.13
N ASP A 135 10.01 1.01 9.54
CA ASP A 135 9.03 0.83 8.47
C ASP A 135 7.96 -0.20 8.86
N PRO A 136 7.20 0.04 9.96
CA PRO A 136 6.13 -0.86 10.37
C PRO A 136 4.99 -0.86 9.37
N GLN A 137 4.34 -2.02 9.27
CA GLN A 137 3.17 -2.25 8.45
C GLN A 137 1.93 -2.41 9.31
N ARG A 138 1.04 -1.41 9.32
CA ARG A 138 -0.25 -1.55 10.00
C ARG A 138 -1.26 -2.19 9.07
N ILE A 139 -1.88 -3.28 9.52
CA ILE A 139 -2.97 -3.96 8.79
C ILE A 139 -4.22 -3.92 9.65
N ILE A 140 -5.30 -3.39 9.08
CA ILE A 140 -6.61 -3.35 9.72
C ILE A 140 -7.52 -4.33 8.98
N VAL A 141 -8.02 -5.34 9.69
CA VAL A 141 -8.95 -6.31 9.14
C VAL A 141 -10.34 -6.02 9.71
N LYS A 142 -11.31 -5.76 8.83
CA LYS A 142 -12.70 -5.52 9.21
C LYS A 142 -13.57 -6.67 8.75
N ASP A 143 -14.65 -6.92 9.47
CA ASP A 143 -15.66 -7.84 8.95
C ASP A 143 -16.30 -7.26 7.68
N PRO A 144 -16.61 -8.11 6.68
CA PRO A 144 -17.34 -7.66 5.52
C PRO A 144 -18.74 -7.17 5.94
N PRO A 145 -19.28 -6.13 5.26
CA PRO A 145 -20.65 -5.70 5.52
C PRO A 145 -21.63 -6.84 5.16
N ASN A 146 -22.46 -7.25 6.12
CA ASN A 146 -23.42 -8.34 5.95
C ASN A 146 -24.72 -7.87 5.28
N ASN A 147 -24.61 -7.25 4.10
CA ASN A 147 -25.76 -6.77 3.34
C ASN A 147 -26.15 -7.81 2.29
N ILE A 148 -26.89 -8.82 2.73
CA ILE A 148 -27.53 -9.81 1.85
C ILE A 148 -28.90 -9.26 1.46
N THR A 149 -29.17 -9.15 0.17
CA THR A 149 -30.48 -8.79 -0.37
C THR A 149 -31.05 -9.97 -1.14
N GLU A 150 -32.24 -10.41 -0.77
CA GLU A 150 -33.03 -11.37 -1.55
C GLU A 150 -33.76 -10.61 -2.67
N ASN A 151 -33.53 -11.04 -3.91
CA ASN A 151 -34.12 -10.46 -5.10
C ASN A 151 -35.47 -11.14 -5.40
N THR A 152 -36.32 -10.48 -6.20
CA THR A 152 -37.65 -10.97 -6.56
C THR A 152 -37.62 -12.32 -7.31
N ASP A 153 -36.49 -12.67 -7.92
CA ASP A 153 -36.24 -13.93 -8.62
C ASP A 153 -35.69 -15.04 -7.69
N GLN A 154 -35.76 -14.86 -6.36
CA GLN A 154 -35.25 -15.78 -5.33
C GLN A 154 -33.73 -15.96 -5.34
N THR A 155 -32.98 -15.06 -6.00
CA THR A 155 -31.52 -15.01 -5.90
C THR A 155 -31.10 -14.16 -4.69
N PHE A 156 -29.92 -14.44 -4.14
CA PHE A 156 -29.31 -13.64 -3.08
C PHE A 156 -28.13 -12.85 -3.63
N THR A 157 -28.12 -11.53 -3.43
CA THR A 157 -27.00 -10.67 -3.77
C THR A 157 -26.27 -10.24 -2.51
N THR A 158 -24.94 -10.35 -2.52
CA THR A 158 -24.07 -9.80 -1.47
C THR A 158 -23.20 -8.71 -2.06
N LYS A 159 -23.32 -7.50 -1.52
CA LYS A 159 -22.63 -6.31 -2.02
C LYS A 159 -21.42 -5.97 -1.15
N ILE A 160 -20.22 -6.32 -1.62
CA ILE A 160 -18.95 -5.98 -0.96
C ILE A 160 -18.39 -4.71 -1.63
N GLN A 161 -18.41 -3.60 -0.89
CA GLN A 161 -17.97 -2.30 -1.41
C GLN A 161 -16.77 -1.78 -0.63
N LYS A 162 -15.73 -1.41 -1.37
CA LYS A 162 -14.55 -0.72 -0.83
C LYS A 162 -14.45 0.68 -1.42
N THR A 163 -14.34 1.66 -0.54
CA THR A 163 -14.04 3.05 -0.91
C THR A 163 -12.54 3.26 -0.82
N ILE A 164 -11.91 3.67 -1.93
CA ILE A 164 -10.47 3.94 -2.01
C ILE A 164 -10.30 5.44 -2.28
N THR A 165 -9.36 6.06 -1.56
CA THR A 165 -8.94 7.45 -1.82
C THR A 165 -7.82 7.46 -2.85
N LEU A 166 -8.00 8.20 -3.93
CA LEU A 166 -7.03 8.29 -5.03
C LEU A 166 -6.22 9.59 -4.99
N SER A 167 -5.05 9.56 -5.62
CA SER A 167 -4.16 10.72 -5.85
C SER A 167 -3.65 10.71 -7.29
N ASP A 168 -2.91 11.75 -7.68
CA ASP A 168 -2.28 11.91 -8.99
C ASP A 168 -1.41 10.71 -9.39
N THR A 169 -0.74 10.06 -8.44
CA THR A 169 0.07 8.87 -8.68
C THR A 169 -0.73 7.62 -9.04
N HIS A 170 -2.06 7.65 -8.89
CA HIS A 170 -2.93 6.52 -9.21
C HIS A 170 -3.52 6.59 -10.62
N ASP A 171 -3.26 7.68 -11.37
CA ASP A 171 -3.80 7.85 -12.72
C ASP A 171 -3.25 6.78 -13.69
N GLY A 172 -4.13 6.22 -14.51
CA GLY A 172 -3.79 5.15 -15.46
C GLY A 172 -3.61 3.75 -14.82
N LEU A 173 -3.61 3.62 -13.49
CA LEU A 173 -3.54 2.31 -12.83
C LEU A 173 -4.82 1.52 -13.07
N THR A 174 -4.69 0.19 -13.25
CA THR A 174 -5.85 -0.71 -13.36
C THR A 174 -6.02 -1.49 -12.06
N ILE A 175 -7.14 -1.26 -11.38
CA ILE A 175 -7.55 -2.05 -10.22
C ILE A 175 -8.31 -3.29 -10.73
N SER A 176 -8.04 -4.45 -10.14
CA SER A 176 -8.89 -5.64 -10.29
C SER A 176 -9.57 -5.97 -8.96
N CYS A 177 -10.84 -6.31 -9.02
CA CYS A 177 -11.61 -6.80 -7.89
C CYS A 177 -12.16 -8.18 -8.24
N SER A 178 -11.79 -9.20 -7.46
CA SER A 178 -12.21 -10.58 -7.69
C SER A 178 -12.93 -11.15 -6.47
N ALA A 179 -14.07 -11.78 -6.67
CA ALA A 179 -14.81 -12.51 -5.64
C ALA A 179 -14.92 -13.99 -6.03
N THR A 180 -14.53 -14.87 -5.12
CA THR A 180 -14.59 -16.33 -5.33
C THR A 180 -15.62 -16.93 -4.37
N TYR A 181 -16.59 -17.68 -4.89
CA TYR A 181 -17.71 -18.20 -4.12
C TYR A 181 -18.02 -19.67 -4.47
N PRO A 182 -18.45 -20.47 -3.49
CA PRO A 182 -18.88 -21.85 -3.71
C PRO A 182 -20.21 -21.88 -4.49
N VAL A 183 -20.35 -22.86 -5.38
CA VAL A 183 -21.59 -23.19 -6.09
C VAL A 183 -21.89 -24.67 -5.96
N ASN A 184 -23.11 -25.09 -6.27
CA ASN A 184 -23.53 -26.50 -6.24
C ASN A 184 -23.25 -27.16 -4.88
N GLU A 185 -23.72 -26.55 -3.79
CA GLU A 185 -23.53 -27.03 -2.41
C GLU A 185 -22.05 -27.21 -2.02
N GLY A 186 -21.17 -26.36 -2.55
CA GLY A 186 -19.74 -26.37 -2.23
C GLY A 186 -18.90 -27.34 -3.07
N ARG A 187 -19.49 -28.04 -4.04
CA ARG A 187 -18.75 -28.92 -4.97
C ARG A 187 -18.13 -28.19 -6.16
N GLY A 188 -18.53 -26.96 -6.42
CA GLY A 188 -17.92 -26.11 -7.44
C GLY A 188 -17.50 -24.78 -6.85
N VAL A 189 -16.60 -24.09 -7.54
CA VAL A 189 -16.16 -22.73 -7.21
C VAL A 189 -16.30 -21.89 -8.46
N LYS A 190 -16.87 -20.69 -8.34
CA LYS A 190 -16.87 -19.67 -9.39
C LYS A 190 -16.12 -18.45 -8.91
N THR A 191 -15.54 -17.72 -9.85
CA THR A 191 -14.87 -16.45 -9.60
C THR A 191 -15.48 -15.39 -10.52
N ALA A 192 -15.93 -14.29 -9.93
CA ALA A 192 -16.27 -13.07 -10.64
C ALA A 192 -15.06 -12.13 -10.54
N GLU A 193 -14.69 -11.48 -11.64
CA GLU A 193 -13.59 -10.49 -11.68
C GLU A 193 -14.06 -9.26 -12.45
N GLU A 194 -13.81 -8.08 -11.87
CA GLU A 194 -14.05 -6.79 -12.51
C GLU A 194 -12.76 -5.96 -12.50
N ARG A 195 -12.44 -5.34 -13.64
CA ARG A 195 -11.26 -4.48 -13.78
C ARG A 195 -11.66 -3.06 -14.09
N LYS A 196 -11.00 -2.10 -13.46
CA LYS A 196 -11.23 -0.68 -13.66
C LYS A 196 -9.91 0.08 -13.79
N THR A 197 -9.72 0.71 -14.93
CA THR A 197 -8.64 1.69 -15.12
C THR A 197 -9.07 3.01 -14.51
N LEU A 198 -8.23 3.53 -13.62
CA LEU A 198 -8.46 4.78 -12.91
C LEU A 198 -8.13 5.96 -13.81
N SER A 199 -9.02 6.95 -13.83
CA SER A 199 -8.75 8.25 -14.42
C SER A 199 -8.88 9.30 -13.32
N VAL A 200 -7.75 9.82 -12.86
CA VAL A 200 -7.67 10.79 -11.78
C VAL A 200 -7.34 12.15 -12.39
N SER A 201 -8.28 13.08 -12.34
CA SER A 201 -8.02 14.46 -12.74
C SER A 201 -7.32 15.21 -11.62
N TYR A 202 -6.14 15.76 -11.90
CA TYR A 202 -5.38 16.60 -10.98
C TYR A 202 -4.85 17.84 -11.70
N ALA A 203 -4.64 18.93 -10.95
CA ALA A 203 -4.05 20.14 -11.48
C ALA A 203 -2.58 19.90 -11.85
N PRO A 204 -2.07 20.48 -12.95
CA PRO A 204 -0.66 20.35 -13.29
C PRO A 204 0.22 20.89 -12.17
N LYS A 205 1.26 20.13 -11.79
CA LYS A 205 2.30 20.64 -10.89
C LYS A 205 3.29 21.46 -11.73
N ASN A 206 3.72 22.61 -11.22
CA ASN A 206 4.73 23.49 -11.83
C ASN A 206 4.34 24.12 -13.19
N THR A 207 3.08 24.49 -13.40
CA THR A 207 2.70 25.30 -14.56
C THR A 207 3.11 26.77 -14.36
N SER A 208 3.99 27.29 -15.21
CA SER A 208 4.23 28.72 -15.36
C SER A 208 3.82 29.18 -16.77
N VAL A 209 3.15 30.32 -16.85
CA VAL A 209 2.80 30.96 -18.12
C VAL A 209 3.65 32.21 -18.24
N SER A 210 4.38 32.35 -19.34
CA SER A 210 5.08 33.58 -19.69
C SER A 210 4.41 34.19 -20.91
N ILE A 211 4.21 35.51 -20.88
CA ILE A 211 3.63 36.29 -21.98
C ILE A 211 4.69 37.31 -22.40
N SER A 212 4.92 37.48 -23.70
CA SER A 212 5.86 38.47 -24.22
C SER A 212 5.28 39.17 -25.45
N PRO A 213 5.26 40.52 -25.51
CA PRO A 213 5.72 41.46 -24.48
C PRO A 213 4.69 41.64 -23.33
N SER A 214 5.17 42.09 -22.17
CA SER A 214 4.37 42.34 -20.95
C SER A 214 3.50 43.60 -21.08
N GLY A 215 2.52 43.59 -21.99
CA GLY A 215 1.56 44.68 -22.18
C GLY A 215 0.36 44.58 -21.24
N LEU A 216 -0.12 45.73 -20.76
CA LEU A 216 -1.36 45.86 -19.97
C LEU A 216 -2.56 45.39 -20.79
N VAL A 217 -3.15 44.25 -20.41
CA VAL A 217 -4.48 43.85 -20.90
C VAL A 217 -5.51 44.63 -20.09
N SER A 218 -6.18 45.59 -20.72
CA SER A 218 -7.36 46.22 -20.14
C SER A 218 -8.43 45.15 -19.88
N ALA A 219 -8.90 45.07 -18.63
CA ALA A 219 -9.96 44.17 -18.23
C ALA A 219 -11.24 44.48 -19.02
N ALA A 220 -11.50 43.71 -20.07
CA ALA A 220 -12.87 43.51 -20.56
C ALA A 220 -13.61 42.62 -19.54
N PRO A 221 -14.95 42.71 -19.42
CA PRO A 221 -15.71 41.88 -18.50
C PRO A 221 -15.62 40.44 -18.98
N VAL A 222 -14.77 39.64 -18.35
CA VAL A 222 -14.75 38.19 -18.54
C VAL A 222 -15.84 37.62 -17.66
N GLU A 223 -16.81 37.00 -18.30
CA GLU A 223 -17.82 36.11 -17.72
C GLU A 223 -17.20 35.26 -16.59
N PRO A 224 -17.87 35.08 -15.44
CA PRO A 224 -17.26 34.44 -14.29
C PRO A 224 -16.81 33.02 -14.65
N SER A 225 -15.50 32.86 -14.83
CA SER A 225 -14.84 31.56 -14.94
C SER A 225 -15.18 30.73 -13.70
N PRO A 226 -15.52 29.44 -13.86
CA PRO A 226 -15.92 28.61 -12.74
C PRO A 226 -14.78 28.55 -11.71
N PRO A 227 -15.11 28.49 -10.40
CA PRO A 227 -14.11 28.48 -9.35
C PRO A 227 -13.12 27.32 -9.58
N PRO A 228 -11.84 27.49 -9.21
CA PRO A 228 -10.87 26.41 -9.28
C PRO A 228 -11.43 25.23 -8.50
N ALA A 229 -11.58 24.09 -9.18
CA ALA A 229 -12.03 22.87 -8.55
C ALA A 229 -11.13 22.63 -7.34
N SER A 230 -11.71 22.63 -6.15
CA SER A 230 -11.03 22.20 -4.95
C SER A 230 -10.37 20.86 -5.24
N ALA A 231 -9.18 20.62 -4.66
CA ALA A 231 -8.55 19.31 -4.67
C ALA A 231 -9.46 18.34 -3.89
N GLY A 232 -10.54 17.92 -4.53
CA GLY A 232 -11.46 16.94 -4.03
C GLY A 232 -10.71 15.63 -4.04
N SER A 233 -10.43 15.12 -2.85
CA SER A 233 -10.16 13.70 -2.66
C SER A 233 -11.28 12.94 -3.39
N ARG A 234 -10.96 12.37 -4.56
CA ARG A 234 -11.93 11.59 -5.33
C ARG A 234 -11.94 10.20 -4.73
N THR A 235 -13.10 9.81 -4.19
CA THR A 235 -13.35 8.47 -3.72
C THR A 235 -13.82 7.61 -4.90
N ALA A 236 -13.12 6.51 -5.15
CA ALA A 236 -13.57 5.49 -6.07
C ALA A 236 -14.22 4.35 -5.29
N LYS A 237 -15.37 3.90 -5.77
CA LYS A 237 -16.11 2.77 -5.24
C LYS A 237 -15.99 1.63 -6.22
N MET A 238 -15.50 0.48 -5.77
CA MET A 238 -15.39 -0.71 -6.60
C MET A 238 -16.11 -1.88 -5.95
N GLU A 239 -16.74 -2.68 -6.79
CA GLU A 239 -17.63 -3.76 -6.39
C GLU A 239 -17.59 -4.84 -7.46
N PRO A 240 -17.29 -6.10 -7.13
CA PRO A 240 -17.49 -7.21 -8.05
C PRO A 240 -18.98 -7.58 -8.06
N SER A 241 -19.62 -7.50 -9.23
CA SER A 241 -21.03 -7.91 -9.37
C SER A 241 -21.13 -9.45 -9.32
N VAL A 242 -21.92 -9.98 -8.39
CA VAL A 242 -22.27 -11.41 -8.26
C VAL A 242 -23.78 -11.57 -8.38
#